data_AF-A0AAW2LT38-F1
#
_entry.id   AF-A0AAW2LT38-F1
#
_cell.length_a   1.000
_cell.length_b   1.000
_cell.length_c   1.000
_cell.angle_alpha   90.00
_cell.angle_beta   90.00
_cell.angle_gamma   90.00
#
_symmetry.space_group_name_H-M   'P 1'
#
loop_
_entity.id
_entity.type
_entity.pdbx_description
1 polymer ?
#
loop_
_entity_poly.entity_id
_entity_poly.type
_entity_poly.pdbx_seq_one_letter_code
_entity_poly.pdbx_strand_id
1 'polypeptide(L)'
;MNLLGCPVTVKGTPPHDAKSSSTGRGVVFVCSHRTVLDAVYVSASLGRMTTTISYSVASFTEFLSPIKTSRLTRERTKDAQLINDILDQGRYLVMCPEGTTCREPYLLRFSSLFAELTDQIVPVAIVVKTSMFHGTTARGHKWLDPFFFFMNPFPAYEITFLNKLSPDQTCSSGKSSHEVANSVQEMIAKTLNYKCTNLTRKDKYRALAGTDGLVGQQPVRAANKVIGG
;
A
#
# COMPACT_ATOMS: atom_id res chain seq x y z
N MET A 1 6.77 -16.47 12.84
CA MET A 1 6.26 -17.51 11.91
C MET A 1 7.08 -17.50 10.63
N ASN A 2 6.97 -18.50 9.76
CA ASN A 2 7.61 -18.49 8.44
C ASN A 2 6.53 -18.62 7.36
N LEU A 3 6.52 -17.72 6.37
CA LEU A 3 5.53 -17.71 5.29
C LEU A 3 6.26 -17.60 3.95
N LEU A 4 5.99 -18.53 3.03
CA LEU A 4 6.65 -18.59 1.71
C LEU A 4 8.20 -18.57 1.79
N GLY A 5 8.76 -19.21 2.83
CA GLY A 5 10.22 -19.25 3.05
C GLY A 5 10.81 -17.96 3.64
N CYS A 6 9.98 -16.96 3.97
CA CYS A 6 10.38 -15.72 4.58
C CYS A 6 9.98 -15.68 6.08
N PRO A 7 10.95 -15.49 7.01
CA PRO A 7 10.66 -15.21 8.41
C PRO A 7 9.77 -13.98 8.57
N VAL A 8 8.70 -14.13 9.34
CA VAL A 8 7.74 -13.07 9.68
C VAL A 8 7.70 -12.88 11.19
N THR A 9 8.00 -11.65 11.60
CA THR A 9 7.84 -11.18 12.97
C THR A 9 6.57 -10.35 13.07
N VAL A 10 5.66 -10.73 13.96
CA VAL A 10 4.43 -9.99 14.22
C VAL A 10 4.55 -9.28 15.57
N LYS A 11 4.28 -7.97 15.58
CA LYS A 11 4.31 -7.09 16.75
C LYS A 11 2.94 -6.45 16.96
N GLY A 12 2.68 -6.05 18.21
CA GLY A 12 1.37 -5.53 18.62
C GLY A 12 0.32 -6.63 18.73
N THR A 13 -0.89 -6.25 19.11
CA THR A 13 -2.02 -7.17 19.25
C THR A 13 -2.99 -6.94 18.10
N PRO A 14 -3.12 -7.88 17.16
CA PRO A 14 -4.18 -7.82 16.15
C PRO A 14 -5.54 -7.74 16.86
N PRO A 15 -6.48 -6.88 16.40
CA PRO A 15 -7.77 -6.73 17.05
C PRO A 15 -8.50 -8.07 17.17
N HIS A 16 -9.14 -8.31 18.31
CA HIS A 16 -10.02 -9.46 18.52
C HIS A 16 -11.16 -9.47 17.49
N ASP A 17 -11.73 -10.64 17.23
CA ASP A 17 -12.68 -10.83 16.13
C ASP A 17 -13.84 -9.83 16.14
N ALA A 18 -14.29 -9.41 14.95
CA ALA A 18 -15.41 -8.52 14.67
C ALA A 18 -16.73 -9.02 15.26
N LYS A 19 -16.80 -10.27 15.73
CA LYS A 19 -17.89 -10.73 16.60
C LYS A 19 -17.97 -9.96 17.93
N SER A 20 -16.93 -9.20 18.29
CA SER A 20 -16.90 -8.28 19.43
C SER A 20 -17.09 -6.81 19.06
N SER A 21 -17.20 -6.46 17.77
CA SER A 21 -17.60 -5.09 17.41
C SER A 21 -19.11 -4.99 17.60
N SER A 22 -19.56 -4.00 18.37
CA SER A 22 -20.98 -3.75 18.65
C SER A 22 -21.82 -3.51 17.38
N THR A 23 -21.19 -3.29 16.24
CA THR A 23 -21.82 -2.95 14.95
C THR A 23 -21.91 -4.12 13.97
N GLY A 24 -21.18 -5.23 14.20
CA GLY A 24 -21.11 -6.36 13.24
C GLY A 24 -20.41 -6.04 11.91
N ARG A 25 -19.96 -4.80 11.71
CA ARG A 25 -19.25 -4.35 10.50
C ARG A 25 -17.79 -4.81 10.52
N GLY A 26 -17.26 -5.10 9.33
CA GLY A 26 -15.88 -5.50 9.10
C GLY A 26 -14.86 -4.41 9.48
N VAL A 27 -13.59 -4.82 9.58
CA VAL A 27 -12.47 -3.94 9.95
C VAL A 27 -11.54 -3.75 8.76
N VAL A 28 -11.09 -2.51 8.54
CA VAL A 28 -10.11 -2.16 7.52
C VAL A 28 -8.72 -2.06 8.14
N PHE A 29 -7.82 -2.90 7.65
CA PHE A 29 -6.39 -2.86 7.95
C PHE A 29 -5.68 -2.01 6.89
N VAL A 30 -5.19 -0.85 7.33
CA VAL A 30 -4.54 0.14 6.47
C VAL A 30 -3.04 0.01 6.65
N CYS A 31 -2.32 -0.34 5.59
CA CYS A 31 -0.88 -0.63 5.67
C CYS A 31 -0.02 0.20 4.71
N SER A 32 1.22 0.45 5.11
CA SER A 32 2.25 0.95 4.19
C SER A 32 2.53 -0.06 3.08
N HIS A 33 2.94 0.39 1.90
CA HIS A 33 3.11 -0.47 0.74
C HIS A 33 4.58 -0.57 0.29
N ARG A 34 5.26 -1.66 0.65
CA ARG A 34 6.65 -1.98 0.29
C ARG A 34 6.77 -2.93 -0.88
N THR A 35 5.86 -3.91 -0.96
CA THR A 35 5.87 -4.97 -1.97
C THR A 35 4.46 -5.35 -2.38
N VAL A 36 4.32 -6.06 -3.49
CA VAL A 36 3.02 -6.62 -3.88
C VAL A 36 2.51 -7.72 -2.94
N LEU A 37 3.37 -8.27 -2.07
CA LEU A 37 3.03 -9.35 -1.13
C LEU A 37 2.55 -8.82 0.21
N ASP A 38 2.63 -7.51 0.48
CA ASP A 38 2.33 -6.92 1.79
C ASP A 38 0.97 -7.37 2.33
N ALA A 39 -0.07 -7.28 1.48
CA ALA A 39 -1.40 -7.68 1.88
C ALA A 39 -1.52 -9.19 2.20
N VAL A 40 -0.72 -10.03 1.53
CA VAL A 40 -0.64 -11.47 1.82
C VAL A 40 -0.02 -11.69 3.20
N TYR A 41 1.11 -11.05 3.48
CA TYR A 41 1.77 -11.17 4.77
C TYR A 41 0.93 -10.60 5.92
N VAL A 42 0.23 -9.47 5.72
CA VAL A 42 -0.71 -8.93 6.72
C VAL A 42 -1.85 -9.91 6.97
N SER A 43 -2.45 -10.45 5.92
CA SER A 43 -3.56 -11.40 6.03
C SER A 43 -3.17 -12.69 6.73
N ALA A 44 -2.00 -13.25 6.39
CA ALA A 44 -1.46 -14.41 7.07
C ALA A 44 -1.12 -14.11 8.54
N SER A 45 -0.59 -12.92 8.82
CA SER A 45 -0.25 -12.48 10.19
C SER A 45 -1.49 -12.25 11.05
N LEU A 46 -2.64 -11.92 10.43
CA LEU A 46 -3.93 -11.86 11.11
C LEU A 46 -4.46 -13.25 11.47
N GLY A 47 -4.09 -14.31 10.74
CA GLY A 47 -4.62 -15.66 10.91
C GLY A 47 -6.11 -15.78 10.59
N ARG A 48 -6.66 -14.86 9.79
CA ARG A 48 -8.09 -14.79 9.46
C ARG A 48 -8.30 -14.63 7.95
N MET A 49 -9.47 -15.04 7.47
CA MET A 49 -9.85 -14.77 6.09
C MET A 49 -10.08 -13.27 5.90
N THR A 50 -9.21 -12.65 5.14
CA THR A 50 -9.34 -11.25 4.71
C THR A 50 -9.73 -11.20 3.23
N THR A 51 -10.29 -10.06 2.84
CA THR A 51 -10.33 -9.64 1.46
C THR A 51 -9.16 -8.68 1.23
N THR A 52 -8.49 -8.79 0.10
CA THR A 52 -7.46 -7.81 -0.31
C THR A 52 -7.92 -7.10 -1.56
N ILE A 53 -7.69 -5.79 -1.57
CA ILE A 53 -8.03 -4.93 -2.67
C ILE A 53 -6.74 -4.36 -3.29
N SER A 54 -6.52 -4.63 -4.58
CA SER A 54 -5.32 -4.20 -5.29
C SER A 54 -5.62 -3.73 -6.71
N TYR A 55 -4.91 -2.69 -7.16
CA TYR A 55 -5.06 -2.08 -8.48
C TYR A 55 -4.36 -2.83 -9.62
N SER A 56 -3.42 -3.75 -9.35
CA SER A 56 -2.65 -4.40 -10.43
C SER A 56 -2.27 -5.87 -10.22
N VAL A 57 -2.66 -6.52 -9.12
CA VAL A 57 -2.07 -7.83 -8.76
C VAL A 57 -3.10 -8.86 -8.28
N ALA A 58 -4.41 -8.58 -8.39
CA ALA A 58 -5.49 -9.46 -7.89
C ALA A 58 -5.27 -10.94 -8.24
N SER A 59 -4.96 -11.24 -9.51
CA SER A 59 -4.76 -12.61 -10.00
C SER A 59 -3.54 -13.36 -9.41
N PHE A 60 -2.49 -12.67 -8.97
CA PHE A 60 -1.29 -13.31 -8.42
C PHE A 60 -1.40 -13.56 -6.91
N THR A 61 -2.10 -12.67 -6.21
CA THR A 61 -2.39 -12.83 -4.77
C THR A 61 -3.36 -13.98 -4.48
N GLU A 62 -4.30 -14.27 -5.38
CA GLU A 62 -5.18 -15.46 -5.29
C GLU A 62 -4.43 -16.77 -5.51
N PHE A 63 -3.40 -16.76 -6.36
CA PHE A 63 -2.59 -17.94 -6.62
C PHE A 63 -1.73 -18.33 -5.42
N LEU A 64 -1.15 -17.35 -4.71
CA LEU A 64 -0.23 -17.60 -3.60
C LEU A 64 -0.92 -17.86 -2.25
N SER A 65 -2.20 -17.56 -2.11
CA SER A 65 -2.90 -17.65 -0.82
C SER A 65 -4.41 -17.72 -1.00
N PRO A 66 -5.17 -18.39 -0.10
CA PRO A 66 -6.64 -18.43 -0.09
C PRO A 66 -7.30 -17.09 0.31
N ILE A 67 -6.66 -15.96 -0.03
CA ILE A 67 -7.20 -14.62 0.18
C ILE A 67 -8.18 -14.36 -0.97
N LYS A 68 -9.43 -14.02 -0.65
CA LYS A 68 -10.35 -13.55 -1.68
C LYS A 68 -9.86 -12.19 -2.13
N THR A 69 -9.58 -12.00 -3.41
CA THR A 69 -9.14 -10.69 -3.90
C THR A 69 -10.27 -10.04 -4.68
N SER A 70 -10.30 -8.72 -4.65
CA SER A 70 -11.21 -7.95 -5.49
C SER A 70 -10.41 -6.86 -6.17
N ARG A 71 -10.52 -6.81 -7.50
CA ARG A 71 -9.77 -5.87 -8.32
C ARG A 71 -10.46 -4.51 -8.29
N LEU A 72 -9.72 -3.46 -7.95
CA LEU A 72 -10.23 -2.10 -8.08
C LEU A 72 -10.33 -1.70 -9.54
N THR A 73 -11.45 -1.06 -9.89
CA THR A 73 -11.75 -0.61 -11.25
C THR A 73 -11.18 0.78 -11.53
N ARG A 74 -10.53 1.42 -10.54
CA ARG A 74 -10.01 2.81 -10.57
C ARG A 74 -11.12 3.86 -10.70
N GLU A 75 -12.34 3.46 -10.41
CA GLU A 75 -13.52 4.33 -10.39
C GLU A 75 -13.96 4.44 -8.95
N ARG A 76 -13.79 5.63 -8.35
CA ARG A 76 -13.94 5.84 -6.90
C ARG A 76 -15.28 5.35 -6.36
N THR A 77 -16.36 5.57 -7.09
CA THR A 77 -17.73 5.18 -6.71
C THR A 77 -17.89 3.67 -6.66
N LYS A 78 -17.44 2.95 -7.69
CA LYS A 78 -17.48 1.48 -7.72
C LYS A 78 -16.55 0.86 -6.69
N ASP A 79 -15.34 1.42 -6.56
CA ASP A 79 -14.36 1.02 -5.56
C ASP A 79 -14.92 1.21 -4.13
N ALA A 80 -15.63 2.31 -3.87
CA ALA A 80 -16.32 2.57 -2.61
C ALA A 80 -17.46 1.58 -2.33
N GLN A 81 -18.30 1.30 -3.32
CA GLN A 81 -19.40 0.33 -3.21
C GLN A 81 -18.88 -1.06 -2.87
N LEU A 82 -17.88 -1.54 -3.62
CA LEU A 82 -17.23 -2.83 -3.37
C LEU A 82 -16.66 -2.92 -1.94
N ILE A 83 -15.98 -1.88 -1.49
CA ILE A 83 -15.42 -1.84 -0.13
C ILE A 83 -16.55 -1.88 0.92
N ASN A 84 -17.62 -1.09 0.73
CA ASN A 84 -18.76 -1.10 1.63
C ASN A 84 -19.41 -2.48 1.70
N ASP A 85 -19.67 -3.13 0.57
CA ASP A 85 -20.28 -4.46 0.53
C ASP A 85 -19.45 -5.50 1.30
N ILE A 86 -18.11 -5.45 1.17
CA ILE A 86 -17.20 -6.32 1.92
C ILE A 86 -17.30 -6.06 3.43
N LEU A 87 -17.34 -4.79 3.83
CA LEU A 87 -17.41 -4.40 5.24
C LEU A 87 -18.78 -4.69 5.86
N ASP A 88 -19.86 -4.52 5.11
CA ASP A 88 -21.23 -4.82 5.55
C ASP A 88 -21.45 -6.32 5.75
N GLN A 89 -20.73 -7.16 5.01
CA GLN A 89 -20.66 -8.61 5.26
C GLN A 89 -19.85 -8.99 6.51
N GLY A 90 -19.36 -8.02 7.28
CA GLY A 90 -18.54 -8.26 8.48
C GLY A 90 -17.12 -8.74 8.17
N ARG A 91 -16.65 -8.62 6.91
CA ARG A 91 -15.38 -9.20 6.47
C ARG A 91 -14.23 -8.21 6.68
N TYR A 92 -13.05 -8.75 6.98
CA TYR A 92 -11.85 -7.93 7.10
C TYR A 92 -11.31 -7.56 5.74
N LEU A 93 -10.85 -6.31 5.62
CA LEU A 93 -10.24 -5.78 4.41
C LEU A 93 -8.81 -5.36 4.69
N VAL A 94 -7.86 -5.78 3.86
CA VAL A 94 -6.50 -5.24 3.86
C VAL A 94 -6.32 -4.35 2.64
N MET A 95 -5.84 -3.12 2.85
CA MET A 95 -5.57 -2.19 1.76
C MET A 95 -4.34 -1.32 2.00
N CYS A 96 -3.75 -0.87 0.88
CA CYS A 96 -2.58 -0.02 0.80
C CYS A 96 -2.98 1.35 0.23
N PRO A 97 -3.24 2.38 1.05
CA PRO A 97 -3.76 3.67 0.60
C PRO A 97 -2.75 4.50 -0.22
N GLU A 98 -1.46 4.13 -0.22
CA GLU A 98 -0.42 4.71 -1.11
C GLU A 98 -0.71 4.44 -2.60
N GLY A 99 -1.43 3.35 -2.91
CA GLY A 99 -1.82 2.96 -4.27
C GLY A 99 -0.66 2.51 -5.18
N THR A 100 0.58 2.54 -4.70
CA THR A 100 1.78 1.99 -5.33
C THR A 100 2.80 1.62 -4.26
N THR A 101 3.70 0.70 -4.57
CA THR A 101 4.81 0.36 -3.69
C THR A 101 5.79 1.54 -3.57
N CYS A 102 6.31 1.77 -2.37
CA CYS A 102 7.36 2.71 -1.99
C CYS A 102 8.43 1.95 -1.21
N ARG A 103 9.71 2.14 -1.53
CA ARG A 103 10.82 1.40 -0.88
C ARG A 103 11.75 2.30 -0.10
N GLU A 104 11.65 3.59 -0.37
CA GLU A 104 12.36 4.66 0.28
C GLU A 104 11.85 4.83 1.74
N PRO A 105 12.66 5.36 2.68
CA PRO A 105 12.28 5.54 4.08
C PRO A 105 11.31 6.72 4.29
N TYR A 106 10.30 6.80 3.44
CA TYR A 106 9.18 7.72 3.50
C TYR A 106 7.88 6.99 3.12
N LEU A 107 6.74 7.62 3.39
CA LEU A 107 5.43 7.16 2.95
C LEU A 107 4.87 8.15 1.93
N LEU A 108 4.30 7.62 0.84
CA LEU A 108 3.50 8.43 -0.07
C LEU A 108 2.22 8.89 0.61
N ARG A 109 1.58 9.92 0.03
CA ARG A 109 0.28 10.41 0.50
C ARG A 109 -0.75 9.29 0.49
N PHE A 110 -1.47 9.14 1.59
CA PHE A 110 -2.57 8.19 1.68
C PHE A 110 -3.85 8.73 1.04
N SER A 111 -4.54 7.89 0.28
CA SER A 111 -5.92 8.14 -0.13
C SER A 111 -6.86 8.13 1.08
N SER A 112 -7.80 9.08 1.15
CA SER A 112 -8.79 9.19 2.22
C SER A 112 -9.97 8.21 2.12
N LEU A 113 -10.04 7.42 1.05
CA LEU A 113 -11.20 6.58 0.74
C LEU A 113 -11.59 5.66 1.91
N PHE A 114 -10.63 5.05 2.60
CA PHE A 114 -10.94 4.16 3.71
C PHE A 114 -11.61 4.88 4.90
N ALA A 115 -11.19 6.12 5.17
CA ALA A 115 -11.72 6.91 6.27
C ALA A 115 -13.14 7.40 6.00
N GLU A 116 -13.55 7.49 4.74
CA GLU A 116 -14.93 7.85 4.35
C GLU A 116 -15.90 6.68 4.52
N LEU A 117 -15.40 5.45 4.49
CA LEU A 117 -16.24 4.24 4.38
C LEU A 117 -16.43 3.52 5.71
N THR A 118 -15.59 3.77 6.71
CA THR A 118 -15.72 3.14 8.02
C THR A 118 -14.93 3.85 9.12
N ASP A 119 -15.40 3.70 10.36
CA ASP A 119 -14.65 4.04 11.58
C ASP A 119 -13.87 2.84 12.14
N GLN A 120 -14.03 1.63 11.59
CA GLN A 120 -13.32 0.43 12.04
C GLN A 120 -11.96 0.32 11.34
N ILE A 121 -11.01 1.17 11.74
CA ILE A 121 -9.70 1.32 11.08
C ILE A 121 -8.57 0.85 12.00
N VAL A 122 -7.69 0.00 11.47
CA VAL A 122 -6.49 -0.49 12.15
C VAL A 122 -5.26 -0.18 11.29
N PRO A 123 -4.37 0.70 11.74
CA PRO A 123 -3.12 0.96 11.05
C PRO A 123 -2.15 -0.24 11.22
N VAL A 124 -1.41 -0.55 10.15
CA VAL A 124 -0.43 -1.64 10.14
C VAL A 124 0.87 -1.16 9.50
N ALA A 125 1.94 -1.18 10.28
CA ALA A 125 3.26 -0.80 9.82
C ALA A 125 4.02 -2.03 9.30
N ILE A 126 4.61 -1.93 8.11
CA ILE A 126 5.34 -3.01 7.46
C ILE A 126 6.79 -2.61 7.20
N VAL A 127 7.71 -3.41 7.72
CA VAL A 127 9.14 -3.37 7.37
C VAL A 127 9.46 -4.61 6.56
N VAL A 128 10.14 -4.40 5.43
CA VAL A 128 10.64 -5.47 4.58
C VAL A 128 12.16 -5.37 4.56
N LYS A 129 12.84 -6.39 5.11
CA LYS A 129 14.29 -6.50 5.09
C LYS A 129 14.69 -7.36 3.90
N THR A 130 15.41 -6.76 2.96
CA THR A 130 16.00 -7.43 1.80
C THR A 130 17.48 -7.07 1.74
N SER A 131 18.32 -8.00 1.28
CA SER A 131 19.77 -7.78 1.22
C SER A 131 20.26 -7.34 -0.16
N MET A 132 19.79 -7.97 -1.24
CA MET A 132 20.46 -7.90 -2.55
C MET A 132 19.53 -7.53 -3.70
N PHE A 133 18.36 -8.15 -3.78
CA PHE A 133 17.42 -7.95 -4.88
C PHE A 133 16.23 -7.11 -4.43
N HIS A 134 16.21 -5.86 -4.87
CA HIS A 134 15.04 -5.01 -4.75
C HIS A 134 14.26 -5.22 -6.05
N GLY A 135 13.05 -5.81 -6.00
CA GLY A 135 12.26 -6.08 -7.20
C GLY A 135 11.90 -4.78 -7.93
N THR A 136 12.78 -4.27 -8.78
CA THR A 136 12.56 -3.02 -9.51
C THR A 136 12.31 -3.36 -10.96
N THR A 137 11.10 -3.16 -11.41
CA THR A 137 10.92 -2.80 -12.81
C THR A 137 9.93 -1.64 -12.90
N ALA A 138 10.48 -0.41 -12.87
CA ALA A 138 9.74 0.77 -13.30
C ALA A 138 9.30 0.68 -14.78
N ARG A 139 9.94 -0.23 -15.57
CA ARG A 139 9.69 -0.47 -17.01
C ARG A 139 9.32 -1.92 -17.38
N GLY A 140 9.17 -2.83 -16.42
CA GLY A 140 8.89 -4.26 -16.68
C GLY A 140 7.60 -4.73 -16.01
N HIS A 141 7.22 -5.99 -16.26
CA HIS A 141 5.98 -6.51 -15.74
C HIS A 141 6.04 -6.70 -14.20
N LYS A 142 5.17 -5.98 -13.47
CA LYS A 142 5.07 -5.99 -11.99
C LYS A 142 4.90 -7.38 -11.35
N TRP A 143 4.55 -8.42 -12.13
CA TRP A 143 4.46 -9.80 -11.63
C TRP A 143 5.84 -10.43 -11.34
N LEU A 144 6.93 -9.83 -11.82
CA LEU A 144 8.30 -10.28 -11.55
C LEU A 144 8.84 -9.80 -10.20
N ASP A 145 8.25 -8.76 -9.59
CA ASP A 145 8.68 -8.22 -8.28
C ASP A 145 8.74 -9.31 -7.17
N PRO A 146 7.75 -10.22 -7.04
CA PRO A 146 7.81 -11.38 -6.15
C PRO A 146 8.98 -12.32 -6.43
N PHE A 147 9.29 -12.59 -7.70
CA PHE A 147 10.39 -13.47 -8.08
C PHE A 147 11.73 -12.89 -7.61
N PHE A 148 11.95 -11.59 -7.84
CA PHE A 148 13.13 -10.90 -7.30
C PHE A 148 13.14 -10.83 -5.77
N PHE A 149 11.98 -10.71 -5.13
CA PHE A 149 11.89 -10.74 -3.68
C PHE A 149 12.37 -12.10 -3.13
N PHE A 150 11.88 -13.21 -3.68
CA PHE A 150 12.26 -14.57 -3.25
C PHE A 150 13.69 -14.98 -3.64
N MET A 151 14.31 -14.31 -4.61
CA MET A 151 15.74 -14.49 -4.90
C MET A 151 16.67 -13.84 -3.86
N ASN A 152 16.15 -13.06 -2.91
CA ASN A 152 16.98 -12.63 -1.79
C ASN A 152 17.40 -13.84 -0.95
N PRO A 153 18.66 -13.92 -0.51
CA PRO A 153 19.12 -15.02 0.32
C PRO A 153 18.48 -14.96 1.74
N PHE A 154 18.11 -13.78 2.23
CA PHE A 154 17.57 -13.60 3.58
C PHE A 154 16.45 -12.52 3.66
N PRO A 155 15.31 -12.70 2.97
CA PRO A 155 14.18 -11.79 3.09
C PRO A 155 13.54 -11.95 4.49
N ALA A 156 13.11 -10.86 5.12
CA ALA A 156 12.30 -10.91 6.34
C ALA A 156 11.20 -9.85 6.35
N TYR A 157 10.04 -10.20 6.88
CA TYR A 157 8.94 -9.27 7.17
C TYR A 157 8.85 -8.99 8.66
N GLU A 158 8.68 -7.71 8.99
CA GLU A 158 8.16 -7.32 10.29
C GLU A 158 6.84 -6.58 10.09
N ILE A 159 5.79 -7.08 10.72
CA ILE A 159 4.44 -6.52 10.68
C ILE A 159 4.10 -6.07 12.09
N THR A 160 3.74 -4.79 12.22
CA THR A 160 3.31 -4.22 13.50
C THR A 160 1.87 -3.77 13.37
N PHE A 161 0.97 -4.40 14.11
CA PHE A 161 -0.42 -3.95 14.24
C PHE A 161 -0.49 -2.85 15.28
N LEU A 162 -0.98 -1.67 14.89
CA LEU A 162 -1.26 -0.58 15.81
C LEU A 162 -2.67 -0.76 16.40
N ASN A 163 -2.97 0.01 17.45
CA ASN A 163 -4.30 0.03 18.03
C ASN A 163 -5.34 0.51 17.01
N LYS A 164 -6.54 -0.08 17.09
CA LYS A 164 -7.70 0.42 16.36
C LYS A 164 -7.94 1.88 16.73
N LEU A 165 -8.28 2.71 15.76
CA LEU A 165 -8.62 4.12 16.01
C LEU A 165 -9.81 4.19 16.98
N SER A 166 -9.73 5.11 17.94
CA SER A 166 -10.89 5.49 18.76
C SER A 166 -11.89 6.29 17.93
N PRO A 167 -13.18 6.35 18.29
CA PRO A 167 -14.17 7.15 17.56
C PRO A 167 -13.76 8.62 17.38
N ASP A 168 -13.13 9.19 18.40
CA ASP A 168 -12.52 10.52 18.45
C ASP A 168 -11.35 10.73 17.48
N GLN A 169 -10.83 9.66 16.88
CA GLN A 169 -9.80 9.67 15.84
C GLN A 169 -10.35 9.44 14.43
N THR A 170 -11.65 9.18 14.28
CA THR A 170 -12.29 8.90 12.98
C THR A 170 -13.20 10.04 12.53
N CYS A 171 -13.82 9.88 11.36
CA CYS A 171 -14.78 10.84 10.83
C CYS A 171 -16.03 10.99 11.72
N SER A 172 -16.34 9.97 12.55
CA SER A 172 -17.44 10.04 13.51
C SER A 172 -17.33 11.20 14.51
N SER A 173 -16.13 11.72 14.75
CA SER A 173 -15.89 12.89 15.60
C SER A 173 -15.98 14.24 14.88
N GLY A 174 -16.44 14.26 13.62
CA GLY A 174 -16.49 15.46 12.78
C GLY A 174 -15.18 15.81 12.07
N LYS A 175 -14.15 14.95 12.16
CA LYS A 175 -12.90 15.10 11.39
C LYS A 175 -13.15 14.85 9.91
N SER A 176 -12.39 15.53 9.06
CA SER A 176 -12.42 15.21 7.63
C SER A 176 -11.71 13.88 7.35
N SER A 177 -12.13 13.18 6.30
CA SER A 177 -11.48 11.93 5.89
C SER A 177 -10.00 12.11 5.53
N HIS A 178 -9.62 13.29 5.05
CA HIS A 178 -8.23 13.65 4.78
C HIS A 178 -7.40 13.78 6.06
N GLU A 179 -7.95 14.40 7.11
CA GLU A 179 -7.27 14.49 8.41
C GLU A 179 -7.05 13.10 9.03
N VAL A 180 -8.07 12.25 8.99
CA VAL A 180 -7.96 10.86 9.46
C VAL A 180 -6.88 10.11 8.66
N ALA A 181 -6.87 10.26 7.34
CA ALA A 181 -5.87 9.61 6.49
C ALA A 181 -4.44 10.09 6.77
N ASN A 182 -4.24 11.40 6.98
CA ASN A 182 -2.96 11.97 7.33
C ASN A 182 -2.50 11.50 8.72
N SER A 183 -3.41 11.46 9.70
CA SER A 183 -3.12 10.95 11.05
C SER A 183 -2.69 9.47 11.01
N VAL A 184 -3.39 8.63 10.21
CA VAL A 184 -3.01 7.24 10.01
C VAL A 184 -1.64 7.11 9.33
N GLN A 185 -1.36 7.94 8.33
CA GLN A 185 -0.04 8.00 7.69
C GLN A 185 1.06 8.34 8.71
N GLU A 186 0.83 9.34 9.56
CA GLU A 186 1.76 9.77 10.62
C GLU A 186 1.99 8.69 11.68
N MET A 187 0.94 7.99 12.12
CA MET A 187 1.07 6.88 13.07
C MET A 187 1.96 5.76 12.52
N ILE A 188 1.75 5.38 11.26
CA ILE A 188 2.58 4.36 10.59
C ILE A 188 4.00 4.88 10.38
N ALA A 189 4.16 6.12 9.91
CA ALA A 189 5.48 6.72 9.69
C ALA A 189 6.30 6.79 10.98
N LYS A 190 5.68 7.22 12.09
CA LYS A 190 6.33 7.26 13.42
C LYS A 190 6.77 5.87 13.87
N THR A 191 5.93 4.86 13.65
CA THR A 191 6.25 3.46 14.00
C THR A 191 7.43 2.93 13.18
N LEU A 192 7.55 3.35 11.92
CA LEU A 192 8.61 2.93 11.01
C LEU A 192 9.85 3.83 11.06
N ASN A 193 9.80 4.95 11.80
CA ASN A 193 10.78 6.04 11.74
C ASN A 193 10.99 6.58 10.31
N TYR A 194 9.89 6.78 9.58
CA TYR A 194 9.86 7.27 8.20
C TYR A 194 9.32 8.70 8.10
N LYS A 195 9.59 9.36 6.97
CA LYS A 195 9.04 10.68 6.67
C LYS A 195 7.66 10.56 6.01
N CYS A 196 6.68 11.32 6.48
CA CYS A 196 5.45 11.53 5.71
C CYS A 196 5.72 12.46 4.53
N THR A 197 5.09 12.17 3.39
CA THR A 197 5.17 13.05 2.21
C THR A 197 3.79 13.31 1.64
N ASN A 198 3.66 14.43 0.94
CA ASN A 198 2.49 14.75 0.12
C ASN A 198 2.61 14.22 -1.31
N LEU A 199 3.65 13.43 -1.60
CA LEU A 199 3.90 12.89 -2.93
C LEU A 199 2.82 11.87 -3.29
N THR A 200 2.16 12.09 -4.42
CA THR A 200 1.19 11.14 -4.94
C THR A 200 1.88 10.06 -5.76
N ARG A 201 1.14 8.97 -6.04
CA ARG A 201 1.54 7.97 -7.02
C ARG A 201 1.93 8.57 -8.37
N LYS A 202 1.25 9.63 -8.82
CA LYS A 202 1.54 10.33 -10.09
C LYS A 202 2.89 11.04 -10.03
N ASP A 203 3.18 11.70 -8.90
CA ASP A 203 4.45 12.40 -8.69
C ASP A 203 5.62 11.42 -8.64
N LYS A 204 5.44 10.28 -7.96
CA LYS A 204 6.43 9.19 -7.96
C LYS A 204 6.74 8.71 -9.37
N TYR A 205 5.73 8.40 -10.18
CA TYR A 205 6.00 7.95 -11.56
C TYR A 205 6.59 9.04 -12.43
N ARG A 206 6.22 10.31 -12.22
CA ARG A 206 6.84 11.43 -12.94
C ARG A 206 8.31 11.60 -12.57
N ALA A 207 8.69 11.45 -11.30
CA ALA A 207 10.08 11.51 -10.87
C ALA A 207 10.91 10.34 -11.44
N LEU A 208 10.35 9.13 -11.45
CA LEU A 208 10.99 7.95 -12.04
C LEU A 208 11.09 8.02 -13.57
N ALA A 209 10.09 8.60 -14.25
CA ALA A 209 10.12 8.79 -15.70
C ALA A 209 10.97 10.00 -16.12
N GLY A 210 11.11 11.01 -15.25
CA GLY A 210 11.89 12.22 -15.48
C GLY A 210 13.38 12.09 -15.16
N THR A 211 13.81 10.98 -14.55
CA THR A 211 15.23 10.63 -14.40
C THR A 211 15.80 9.93 -15.63
N ASP A 212 14.96 9.59 -16.61
CA ASP A 212 15.37 9.10 -17.92
C ASP A 212 15.61 10.30 -18.85
N GLY A 213 16.89 10.53 -19.18
CA GLY A 213 17.40 11.73 -19.81
C GLY A 213 16.71 12.19 -21.11
N LEU A 214 16.90 13.48 -21.38
CA LEU A 214 16.82 14.10 -22.69
C LEU A 214 17.68 13.30 -23.70
N VAL A 215 17.10 12.29 -24.34
CA VAL A 215 17.65 11.69 -25.56
C VAL A 215 16.54 11.81 -26.60
N GLY A 216 16.58 12.90 -27.35
CA GLY A 216 15.58 13.15 -28.40
C GLY A 216 15.44 14.57 -28.92
N GLN A 217 16.27 15.54 -28.54
CA GLN A 217 16.43 16.73 -29.36
C GLN A 217 17.78 16.64 -30.08
N GLN A 218 17.72 16.36 -31.39
CA GLN A 218 18.83 16.67 -32.27
C GLN A 218 19.21 18.13 -32.06
N PRO A 219 20.50 18.48 -31.95
CA PRO A 219 20.90 19.87 -31.96
C PRO A 219 20.44 20.45 -33.30
N VAL A 220 19.52 21.42 -33.24
CA VAL A 220 19.24 22.28 -34.39
C VAL A 220 20.56 22.94 -34.73
N ARG A 221 21.18 22.50 -35.83
CA ARG A 221 22.35 23.17 -36.41
C ARG A 221 21.99 24.63 -36.58
N ALA A 222 22.71 25.50 -35.88
CA ALA A 222 22.67 26.92 -36.15
C ALA A 222 23.00 27.12 -37.65
N ALA A 223 22.05 27.67 -38.39
CA ALA A 223 22.27 28.06 -39.77
C ALA A 223 23.37 29.13 -39.78
N ASN A 224 24.52 28.81 -40.39
CA ASN A 224 25.56 29.79 -40.69
C ASN A 224 24.94 30.87 -41.58
N LYS A 225 24.75 32.06 -41.00
CA LYS A 225 24.53 33.28 -41.77
C LYS A 225 25.91 33.73 -42.27
N VAL A 226 26.24 33.36 -43.50
CA VAL A 226 27.40 33.90 -44.20
C VAL A 226 27.17 35.39 -44.40
N ILE A 227 28.13 36.18 -43.93
CA ILE A 227 28.24 37.62 -44.11
C ILE A 227 29.18 37.85 -45.28
N GLY A 228 28.77 38.67 -46.25
CA GLY A 228 29.68 39.50 -47.04
C GLY A 228 29.92 39.05 -48.49
N GLY A 229 29.63 39.97 -49.41
CA GLY A 229 29.96 39.91 -50.84
C GLY A 229 28.99 40.73 -51.66
#